data_AF-A0A0J6V4P6-F1
#
_entry.id   AF-A0A0J6V4P6-F1
#
_cell.length_a   1.000
_cell.length_b   1.000
_cell.length_c   1.000
_cell.angle_alpha   90.00
_cell.angle_beta   90.00
_cell.angle_gamma   90.00
#
_symmetry.space_group_name_H-M   'P 1'
#
loop_
_entity.id
_entity.type
_entity.pdbx_description
1 polymer ?
#
loop_
_entity_poly.entity_id
_entity_poly.type
_entity_poly.pdbx_seq_one_letter_code
_entity_poly.pdbx_strand_id
1 'polypeptide(L)'
;MAANLSLVEAQPSLSDRIAAALTEATTSGAVSNLMRDVDAELSATAARMSRVEVRALDPLTPADEVEQAQADLISTTFAQKRLKAARERLDARFKAVKRSEDEAEARRVHDAVKAELDACADLLRSRYVALCTELVEIVERCERADAERRNRKIYDLHRPEFLAFGLSHNYDQSMLASMLRLPDLTATGRVFWPKP
;
A
#
# COMPACT_ATOMS: atom_id res chain seq x y z
N MET A 1 -30.27 47.38 6.24
CA MET A 1 -29.57 46.73 5.12
C MET A 1 -28.20 46.32 5.63
N ALA A 2 -28.10 45.07 6.08
CA ALA A 2 -26.94 44.55 6.81
C ALA A 2 -25.83 44.11 5.86
N ALA A 3 -24.60 44.33 6.30
CA ALA A 3 -23.35 44.05 5.62
C ALA A 3 -23.20 42.59 5.21
N ASN A 4 -22.84 42.34 3.95
CA ASN A 4 -22.48 41.02 3.42
C ASN A 4 -21.22 41.15 2.52
N LEU A 5 -20.13 41.68 3.09
CA LEU A 5 -18.86 41.92 2.38
C LEU A 5 -17.64 41.49 3.22
N SER A 6 -17.78 40.48 4.06
CA SER A 6 -16.66 39.91 4.82
C SER A 6 -16.70 38.39 4.70
N LEU A 7 -15.56 37.79 4.37
CA LEU A 7 -15.26 36.36 4.12
C LEU A 7 -15.25 35.92 2.65
N VAL A 8 -14.56 36.67 1.80
CA VAL A 8 -13.65 36.00 0.86
C VAL A 8 -12.34 35.88 1.63
N GLU A 9 -12.08 34.72 2.23
CA GLU A 9 -10.76 34.42 2.79
C GLU A 9 -9.74 34.64 1.67
N ALA A 10 -8.90 35.67 1.83
CA ALA A 10 -7.84 35.95 0.88
C ALA A 10 -6.95 34.71 0.82
N GLN A 11 -7.01 34.00 -0.30
CA GLN A 11 -6.18 32.81 -0.54
C GLN A 11 -4.72 33.16 -0.19
N PRO A 12 -4.05 32.34 0.63
CA PRO A 12 -2.67 32.61 1.04
C PRO A 12 -1.79 32.72 -0.21
N SER A 13 -0.87 33.67 -0.19
CA SER A 13 -0.04 33.94 -1.37
C SER A 13 0.79 32.71 -1.74
N LEU A 14 1.21 32.61 -3.00
CA LEU A 14 2.08 31.51 -3.43
C LEU A 14 3.36 31.42 -2.57
N SER A 15 3.90 32.58 -2.15
CA SER A 15 5.07 32.62 -1.27
C SER A 15 4.79 32.04 0.11
N ASP A 16 3.63 32.33 0.69
CA ASP A 16 3.23 31.79 2.00
C ASP A 16 2.99 30.30 1.92
N ARG A 17 2.35 29.84 0.83
CA ARG A 17 2.14 28.41 0.56
C ARG A 17 3.45 27.65 0.40
N ILE A 18 4.43 28.24 -0.30
CA ILE A 18 5.80 27.69 -0.41
C ILE A 18 6.47 27.62 0.96
N ALA A 19 6.40 28.68 1.76
CA ALA A 19 6.99 28.70 3.09
C ALA A 19 6.39 27.60 3.96
N ALA A 20 5.06 27.53 4.04
CA ALA A 20 4.34 26.51 4.81
C ALA A 20 4.72 25.10 4.36
N ALA A 21 4.74 24.80 3.06
CA ALA A 21 5.11 23.47 2.56
C ALA A 21 6.56 23.06 2.88
N LEU A 22 7.46 24.03 3.04
CA LEU A 22 8.86 23.78 3.37
C LEU A 22 9.10 23.64 4.89
N THR A 23 8.27 24.27 5.73
CA THR A 23 8.48 24.30 7.19
C THR A 23 7.54 23.39 7.97
N GLU A 24 6.33 23.16 7.46
CA GLU A 24 5.26 22.45 8.16
C GLU A 24 5.14 21.00 7.69
N ALA A 25 4.35 20.22 8.44
CA ALA A 25 3.95 18.88 8.04
C ALA A 25 3.05 18.98 6.80
N THR A 26 3.37 18.21 5.77
CA THR A 26 2.64 18.22 4.48
C THR A 26 2.75 16.85 3.82
N THR A 27 1.93 16.61 2.81
CA THR A 27 1.92 15.35 2.05
C THR A 27 2.64 15.50 0.72
N SER A 28 3.12 14.39 0.16
CA SER A 28 3.79 14.42 -1.16
C SER A 28 2.85 14.96 -2.25
N GLY A 29 1.56 14.64 -2.18
CA GLY A 29 0.53 15.15 -3.08
C GLY A 29 0.36 16.67 -2.99
N ALA A 30 0.34 17.24 -1.79
CA ALA A 30 0.24 18.68 -1.58
C ALA A 30 1.48 19.42 -2.13
N VAL A 31 2.68 18.89 -1.87
CA VAL A 31 3.93 19.46 -2.42
C VAL A 31 3.95 19.38 -3.94
N SER A 32 3.50 18.25 -4.54
CA SER A 32 3.43 18.10 -6.00
C SER A 32 2.49 19.11 -6.65
N ASN A 33 1.32 19.36 -6.06
CA ASN A 33 0.41 20.38 -6.55
C ASN A 33 1.03 21.79 -6.46
N LEU A 34 1.71 22.08 -5.36
CA LEU A 34 2.40 23.36 -5.21
C LEU A 34 3.56 23.54 -6.20
N MET A 35 4.28 22.47 -6.55
CA MET A 35 5.31 22.52 -7.60
C MET A 35 4.70 22.90 -8.97
N ARG A 36 3.50 22.41 -9.30
CA ARG A 36 2.79 22.79 -10.53
C ARG A 36 2.42 24.27 -10.53
N ASP A 37 1.95 24.80 -9.40
CA ASP A 37 1.63 26.22 -9.27
C ASP A 37 2.89 27.09 -9.42
N VAL A 38 4.01 26.65 -8.85
CA VAL A 38 5.31 27.33 -9.02
C VAL A 38 5.79 27.27 -10.46
N ASP A 39 5.64 26.14 -11.14
CA ASP A 39 5.99 25.98 -12.56
C ASP A 39 5.13 26.90 -13.45
N ALA A 40 3.84 27.03 -13.16
CA ALA A 40 2.94 27.96 -13.84
C ALA A 40 3.34 29.43 -13.62
N GLU A 41 3.67 29.82 -12.38
CA GLU A 41 4.11 31.18 -12.07
C GLU A 41 5.48 31.49 -12.70
N LEU A 42 6.38 30.50 -12.77
CA LEU A 42 7.66 30.62 -13.48
C LEU A 42 7.45 30.89 -14.97
N SER A 43 6.55 30.16 -15.64
CA SER A 43 6.19 30.41 -17.03
C SER A 43 5.58 31.81 -17.23
N ALA A 44 4.66 32.22 -16.34
CA ALA A 44 4.05 33.54 -16.39
C ALA A 44 5.07 34.67 -16.14
N THR A 45 6.04 34.44 -15.26
CA THR A 45 7.14 35.38 -14.97
C THR A 45 8.08 35.49 -16.16
N ALA A 46 8.43 34.37 -16.82
CA ALA A 46 9.25 34.39 -18.02
C ALA A 46 8.59 35.16 -19.18
N ALA A 47 7.28 34.99 -19.37
CA ALA A 47 6.52 35.76 -20.35
C ALA A 47 6.49 37.26 -20.02
N ARG A 48 6.37 37.63 -18.74
CA ARG A 48 6.45 39.03 -18.28
C ARG A 48 7.85 39.61 -18.52
N MET A 49 8.92 38.88 -18.20
CA MET A 49 10.30 39.33 -18.46
C MET A 49 10.51 39.66 -19.94
N SER A 50 10.11 38.76 -20.85
CA SER A 50 10.28 38.98 -22.30
C SER A 50 9.56 40.25 -22.78
N ARG A 51 8.36 40.54 -22.27
CA ARG A 51 7.63 41.77 -22.62
C ARG A 51 8.31 43.04 -22.10
N VAL A 52 8.79 43.01 -20.86
CA VAL A 52 9.48 44.15 -20.24
C VAL A 52 10.82 44.40 -20.92
N GLU A 53 11.55 43.34 -21.29
CA GLU A 53 12.82 43.42 -22.01
C GLU A 53 12.65 44.06 -23.40
N VAL A 54 11.62 43.68 -24.16
CA VAL A 54 11.31 44.32 -25.44
C VAL A 54 11.03 45.81 -25.27
N ARG A 55 10.27 46.21 -24.25
CA ARG A 55 9.96 47.63 -23.99
C ARG A 55 11.18 48.42 -23.54
N ALA A 56 12.02 47.83 -22.68
CA ALA A 56 13.23 48.48 -22.16
C ALA A 56 14.31 48.70 -23.23
N LEU A 57 14.33 47.88 -24.28
CA LEU A 57 15.28 47.95 -25.38
C LEU A 57 14.73 48.67 -26.63
N ASP A 58 13.46 49.08 -26.60
CA ASP A 58 12.83 49.78 -27.73
C ASP A 58 13.32 51.25 -27.79
N PRO A 59 14.02 51.67 -28.87
CA PRO A 59 14.55 53.03 -29.01
C PRO A 59 13.46 54.09 -29.18
N LEU A 60 12.20 53.70 -29.39
CA LEU A 60 11.06 54.62 -29.46
C LEU A 60 10.42 54.85 -28.08
N THR A 61 10.85 54.12 -27.04
CA THR A 61 10.34 54.29 -25.68
C THR A 61 10.87 55.60 -25.07
N PRO A 62 10.00 56.46 -24.51
CA PRO A 62 10.40 57.67 -23.79
C PRO A 62 11.39 57.38 -22.65
N ALA A 63 12.34 58.28 -22.39
CA ALA A 63 13.42 58.04 -21.44
C ALA A 63 12.95 57.76 -20.00
N ASP A 64 11.84 58.37 -19.58
CA ASP A 64 11.16 58.14 -18.30
C ASP A 64 10.50 56.76 -18.22
N GLU A 65 9.97 56.25 -19.33
CA GLU A 65 9.44 54.88 -19.41
C GLU A 65 10.54 53.81 -19.46
N VAL A 66 11.73 54.13 -19.99
CA VAL A 66 12.89 53.23 -20.00
C VAL A 66 13.40 52.94 -18.58
N GLU A 67 13.48 53.95 -17.72
CA GLU A 67 13.93 53.77 -16.33
C GLU A 67 12.95 52.86 -15.55
N GLN A 68 11.64 53.06 -15.74
CA GLN A 68 10.62 52.20 -15.14
C GLN A 68 10.68 50.76 -15.68
N ALA A 69 10.88 50.58 -17.00
CA ALA A 69 11.04 49.27 -17.61
C ALA A 69 12.30 48.54 -17.09
N GLN A 70 13.39 49.25 -16.82
CA GLN A 70 14.59 48.66 -16.19
C GLN A 70 14.32 48.19 -14.75
N ALA A 71 13.63 49.00 -13.94
CA ALA A 71 13.25 48.62 -12.58
C ALA A 71 12.35 47.37 -12.56
N ASP A 72 11.37 47.32 -13.46
CA ASP A 72 10.47 46.16 -13.64
C ASP A 72 11.24 44.91 -14.08
N LEU A 73 12.24 45.05 -14.96
CA LEU A 73 13.08 43.93 -15.41
C LEU A 73 13.89 43.35 -14.25
N ILE A 74 14.51 44.19 -13.42
CA ILE A 74 15.28 43.77 -12.25
C ILE A 74 14.37 43.03 -11.25
N SER A 75 13.21 43.62 -10.93
CA SER A 75 12.21 43.03 -10.02
C SER A 75 11.75 41.66 -10.52
N THR A 76 11.39 41.56 -11.80
CA THR A 76 10.90 40.31 -12.40
C THR A 76 12.01 39.25 -12.47
N THR A 77 13.26 39.66 -12.74
CA THR A 77 14.42 38.76 -12.70
C THR A 77 14.65 38.18 -11.32
N PHE A 78 14.54 39.01 -10.28
CA PHE A 78 14.68 38.55 -8.90
C PHE A 78 13.56 37.59 -8.50
N ALA A 79 12.31 37.91 -8.87
CA ALA A 79 11.16 37.02 -8.65
C ALA A 79 11.37 35.65 -9.33
N GLN A 80 11.84 35.64 -10.58
CA GLN A 80 12.12 34.39 -11.31
C GLN A 80 13.20 33.56 -10.61
N LYS A 81 14.31 34.18 -10.19
CA LYS A 81 15.39 33.49 -9.47
C LYS A 81 14.90 32.89 -8.15
N ARG A 82 14.09 33.64 -7.40
CA ARG A 82 13.50 33.18 -6.14
C ARG A 82 12.54 32.00 -6.36
N LEU A 83 11.71 32.05 -7.39
CA LEU A 83 10.80 30.95 -7.75
C LEU A 83 11.57 29.69 -8.19
N LYS A 84 12.66 29.83 -8.95
CA LYS A 84 13.54 28.70 -9.31
C LYS A 84 14.15 28.05 -8.07
N ALA A 85 14.70 28.85 -7.15
CA ALA A 85 15.24 28.35 -5.89
C ALA A 85 14.16 27.68 -5.01
N ALA A 86 12.95 28.24 -4.97
CA ALA A 86 11.82 27.61 -4.30
C ALA A 86 11.46 26.27 -4.93
N ARG A 87 11.44 26.18 -6.27
CA ARG A 87 11.13 24.96 -7.02
C ARG A 87 12.11 23.83 -6.74
N GLU A 88 13.40 24.14 -6.65
CA GLU A 88 14.45 23.17 -6.29
C GLU A 88 14.27 22.66 -4.86
N ARG A 89 13.98 23.55 -3.91
CA ARG A 89 13.70 23.17 -2.52
C ARG A 89 12.44 22.32 -2.38
N LEU A 90 11.39 22.65 -3.11
CA LEU A 90 10.15 21.87 -3.14
C LEU A 90 10.38 20.48 -3.74
N ASP A 91 11.23 20.34 -4.75
CA ASP A 91 11.60 19.03 -5.32
C ASP A 91 12.32 18.14 -4.30
N ALA A 92 13.29 18.70 -3.57
CA ALA A 92 13.96 18.00 -2.49
C ALA A 92 13.00 17.60 -1.36
N ARG A 93 12.09 18.52 -0.98
CA ARG A 93 11.05 18.25 0.02
C ARG A 93 10.08 17.15 -0.44
N PHE A 94 9.64 17.19 -1.69
CA PHE A 94 8.75 16.19 -2.28
C PHE A 94 9.36 14.80 -2.19
N LYS A 95 10.63 14.65 -2.60
CA LYS A 95 11.35 13.37 -2.53
C LYS A 95 11.45 12.84 -1.10
N ALA A 96 11.76 13.72 -0.14
CA ALA A 96 11.86 13.34 1.26
C ALA A 96 10.52 12.90 1.85
N VAL A 97 9.45 13.68 1.63
CA VAL A 97 8.11 13.36 2.14
C VAL A 97 7.58 12.09 1.49
N LYS A 98 7.70 11.95 0.17
CA LYS A 98 7.27 10.76 -0.55
C LYS A 98 7.95 9.49 -0.04
N ARG A 99 9.27 9.52 0.14
CA ARG A 99 10.01 8.40 0.71
C ARG A 99 9.50 8.04 2.11
N SER A 100 9.25 9.03 2.96
CA SER A 100 8.71 8.81 4.30
C SER A 100 7.31 8.18 4.27
N GLU A 101 6.45 8.60 3.35
CA GLU A 101 5.11 8.02 3.15
C GLU A 101 5.20 6.58 2.67
N ASP A 102 6.03 6.31 1.66
CA ASP A 102 6.25 4.96 1.11
C ASP A 102 6.81 4.01 2.19
N GLU A 103 7.77 4.46 3.00
CA GLU A 103 8.31 3.68 4.12
C GLU A 103 7.26 3.43 5.22
N ALA A 104 6.39 4.41 5.51
CA ALA A 104 5.32 4.24 6.48
C ALA A 104 4.27 3.22 6.01
N GLU A 105 3.89 3.28 4.73
CA GLU A 105 2.96 2.32 4.15
C GLU A 105 3.57 0.91 4.08
N ALA A 106 4.84 0.80 3.67
CA ALA A 106 5.55 -0.48 3.67
C ALA A 106 5.59 -1.11 5.06
N ARG A 107 5.87 -0.31 6.11
CA ARG A 107 5.81 -0.77 7.50
C ARG A 107 4.40 -1.24 7.89
N ARG A 108 3.37 -0.47 7.55
CA ARG A 108 1.97 -0.82 7.87
C ARG A 108 1.57 -2.16 7.23
N VAL A 109 1.90 -2.36 5.95
CA VAL A 109 1.61 -3.61 5.24
C VAL A 109 2.41 -4.77 5.82
N HIS A 110 3.70 -4.56 6.08
CA HIS A 110 4.56 -5.56 6.70
C HIS A 110 4.00 -6.02 8.06
N ASP A 111 3.62 -5.09 8.92
CA ASP A 111 3.13 -5.41 10.26
C ASP A 111 1.79 -6.14 10.22
N ALA A 112 0.91 -5.78 9.29
CA ALA A 112 -0.35 -6.49 9.06
C ALA A 112 -0.13 -7.93 8.57
N VAL A 113 0.76 -8.13 7.59
CA VAL A 113 1.09 -9.47 7.07
C VAL A 113 1.75 -10.31 8.16
N LYS A 114 2.66 -9.72 8.94
CA LYS A 114 3.31 -10.41 10.06
C LYS A 114 2.29 -10.87 11.11
N ALA A 115 1.36 -9.99 11.49
CA ALA A 115 0.33 -10.34 12.47
C ALA A 115 -0.53 -11.54 11.99
N GLU A 116 -0.89 -11.57 10.71
CA GLU A 116 -1.65 -12.69 10.13
C GLU A 116 -0.83 -13.99 10.09
N LEU A 117 0.45 -13.91 9.74
CA LEU A 117 1.38 -15.06 9.76
C LEU A 117 1.54 -15.62 11.18
N ASP A 118 1.71 -14.74 12.16
CA ASP A 118 1.83 -15.12 13.57
C ASP A 118 0.52 -15.79 14.07
N ALA A 119 -0.65 -15.24 13.71
CA ALA A 119 -1.95 -15.83 14.02
C ALA A 119 -2.13 -17.21 13.37
N CYS A 120 -1.73 -17.37 12.11
CA CYS A 120 -1.74 -18.66 11.42
C CYS A 120 -0.80 -19.67 12.09
N ALA A 121 0.40 -19.24 12.49
CA ALA A 121 1.35 -20.09 13.19
C ALA A 121 0.81 -20.55 14.56
N ASP A 122 0.10 -19.68 15.28
CA ASP A 122 -0.58 -20.03 16.53
C ASP A 122 -1.72 -21.03 16.31
N LEU A 123 -2.51 -20.87 15.25
CA LEU A 123 -3.54 -21.85 14.88
C LEU A 123 -2.94 -23.22 14.57
N LEU A 124 -1.84 -23.27 13.82
CA LEU A 124 -1.13 -24.52 13.55
C LEU A 124 -0.60 -25.15 14.84
N ARG A 125 0.03 -24.37 15.73
CA ARG A 125 0.57 -24.90 16.98
C ARG A 125 -0.51 -25.39 17.95
N SER A 126 -1.62 -24.66 18.06
CA SER A 126 -2.65 -24.94 19.07
C SER A 126 -3.73 -25.92 18.60
N ARG A 127 -4.17 -25.83 17.34
CA ARG A 127 -5.30 -26.61 16.82
C ARG A 127 -4.85 -27.77 15.96
N TYR A 128 -3.95 -27.54 15.01
CA TYR A 128 -3.55 -28.59 14.07
C TYR A 128 -2.87 -29.76 14.78
N VAL A 129 -1.95 -29.48 15.72
CA VAL A 129 -1.29 -30.53 16.51
C VAL A 129 -2.30 -31.35 17.32
N ALA A 130 -3.23 -30.69 18.02
CA ALA A 130 -4.25 -31.37 18.81
C ALA A 130 -5.15 -32.27 17.95
N LEU A 131 -5.61 -31.77 16.80
CA LEU A 131 -6.42 -32.54 15.86
C LEU A 131 -5.65 -33.76 15.31
N CYS A 132 -4.36 -33.61 15.03
CA CYS A 132 -3.52 -34.74 14.62
C CYS A 132 -3.44 -35.81 15.72
N THR A 133 -3.28 -35.41 16.98
CA THR A 133 -3.27 -36.34 18.12
C THR A 133 -4.61 -37.07 18.25
N GLU A 134 -5.73 -36.35 18.21
CA GLU A 134 -7.08 -36.94 18.26
C GLU A 134 -7.31 -37.93 17.12
N LEU A 135 -6.87 -37.59 15.90
CA LEU A 135 -6.97 -38.49 14.75
C LEU A 135 -6.15 -39.77 14.95
N VAL A 136 -4.93 -39.67 15.47
CA VAL A 136 -4.09 -40.83 15.78
C VAL A 136 -4.77 -41.73 16.82
N GLU A 137 -5.32 -41.17 17.89
CA GLU A 137 -6.03 -41.92 18.92
C GLU A 137 -7.23 -42.69 18.37
N ILE A 138 -8.00 -42.06 17.46
CA ILE A 138 -9.13 -42.71 16.78
C ILE A 138 -8.63 -43.89 15.94
N VAL A 139 -7.58 -43.71 15.14
CA VAL A 139 -7.01 -44.76 14.30
C VAL A 139 -6.48 -45.92 15.14
N GLU A 140 -5.73 -45.63 16.21
CA GLU A 140 -5.22 -46.66 17.13
C GLU A 140 -6.34 -47.46 17.79
N ARG A 141 -7.44 -46.80 18.16
CA ARG A 141 -8.61 -47.46 18.75
C ARG A 141 -9.31 -48.37 17.73
N CYS A 142 -9.45 -47.93 16.48
CA CYS A 142 -9.98 -48.75 15.39
C CYS A 142 -9.11 -49.98 15.14
N GLU A 143 -7.79 -49.81 15.05
CA GLU A 143 -6.84 -50.91 14.85
C GLU A 143 -6.88 -51.91 16.01
N ARG A 144 -6.96 -51.43 17.27
CA ARG A 144 -7.10 -52.31 18.44
C ARG A 144 -8.39 -53.13 18.40
N ALA A 145 -9.51 -52.50 18.02
CA ALA A 145 -10.79 -53.20 17.90
C ALA A 145 -10.77 -54.25 16.79
N ASP A 146 -10.19 -53.94 15.62
CA ASP A 146 -10.07 -54.92 14.53
C ASP A 146 -9.08 -56.04 14.88
N ALA A 147 -7.97 -55.74 15.56
CA ALA A 147 -7.04 -56.75 16.05
C ALA A 147 -7.72 -57.73 17.01
N GLU A 148 -8.50 -57.24 17.98
CA GLU A 148 -9.24 -58.09 18.92
C GLU A 148 -10.26 -58.98 18.19
N ARG A 149 -11.00 -58.41 17.23
CA ARG A 149 -11.93 -59.15 16.38
C ARG A 149 -11.23 -60.28 15.62
N ARG A 150 -10.09 -59.99 14.98
CA ARG A 150 -9.26 -60.98 14.26
C ARG A 150 -8.75 -62.08 15.18
N ASN A 151 -8.23 -61.71 16.35
CA ASN A 151 -7.72 -62.65 17.35
C ASN A 151 -8.79 -63.63 17.84
N ARG A 152 -10.02 -63.14 18.03
CA ARG A 152 -11.18 -63.96 18.41
C ARG A 152 -11.86 -64.68 17.25
N LYS A 153 -11.38 -64.49 16.01
CA LYS A 153 -11.94 -65.07 14.78
C LYS A 153 -13.43 -64.73 14.57
N ILE A 154 -13.82 -63.50 14.95
CA ILE A 154 -15.19 -62.99 14.80
C ILE A 154 -15.31 -62.33 13.42
N TYR A 155 -15.68 -63.12 12.40
CA TYR A 155 -15.66 -62.68 11.00
C TYR A 155 -16.97 -62.03 10.52
N ASP A 156 -18.04 -62.16 11.29
CA ASP A 156 -19.36 -61.60 11.02
C ASP A 156 -19.46 -60.09 11.32
N LEU A 157 -18.54 -59.55 12.12
CA LEU A 157 -18.43 -58.11 12.37
C LEU A 157 -17.54 -57.42 11.33
N HIS A 158 -18.03 -56.30 10.80
CA HIS A 158 -17.27 -55.43 9.91
C HIS A 158 -16.20 -54.62 10.67
N ARG A 159 -15.18 -54.19 9.93
CA ARG A 159 -14.19 -53.24 10.46
C ARG A 159 -14.85 -51.91 10.83
N PRO A 160 -14.37 -51.20 11.87
CA PRO A 160 -14.93 -49.91 12.27
C PRO A 160 -15.00 -48.87 11.14
N GLU A 161 -14.01 -48.85 10.25
CA GLU A 161 -13.96 -47.92 9.11
C GLU A 161 -15.09 -48.19 8.11
N PHE A 162 -15.51 -49.46 7.96
CA PHE A 162 -16.61 -49.82 7.06
C PHE A 162 -17.95 -49.33 7.60
N LEU A 163 -18.13 -49.40 8.91
CA LEU A 163 -19.31 -48.91 9.59
C LEU A 163 -19.38 -47.37 9.57
N ALA A 164 -18.24 -46.69 9.76
CA ALA A 164 -18.17 -45.24 9.80
C ALA A 164 -18.39 -44.58 8.42
N PHE A 165 -17.84 -45.19 7.36
CA PHE A 165 -17.85 -44.61 6.01
C PHE A 165 -18.80 -45.32 5.04
N GLY A 166 -19.58 -46.30 5.51
CA GLY A 166 -20.51 -47.06 4.67
C GLY A 166 -19.82 -47.87 3.58
N LEU A 167 -18.58 -48.32 3.83
CA LEU A 167 -17.75 -49.01 2.84
C LEU A 167 -18.06 -50.51 2.82
N SER A 168 -18.02 -51.11 1.63
CA SER A 168 -18.13 -52.56 1.45
C SER A 168 -16.74 -53.21 1.39
N HIS A 169 -16.66 -54.54 1.48
CA HIS A 169 -15.39 -55.29 1.36
C HIS A 169 -14.60 -55.03 0.06
N ASN A 170 -15.23 -54.45 -0.96
CA ASN A 170 -14.63 -54.13 -2.26
C ASN A 170 -14.51 -52.62 -2.50
N TYR A 171 -14.45 -51.80 -1.43
CA TYR A 171 -14.32 -50.36 -1.63
C TYR A 171 -12.98 -50.02 -2.29
N ASP A 172 -13.05 -49.15 -3.29
CA ASP A 172 -11.87 -48.62 -3.95
C ASP A 172 -11.15 -47.67 -2.99
N GLN A 173 -9.83 -47.82 -2.83
CA GLN A 173 -9.01 -46.86 -2.09
C GLN A 173 -9.22 -45.43 -2.63
N SER A 174 -9.57 -45.28 -3.92
CA SER A 174 -9.95 -43.99 -4.53
C SER A 174 -11.14 -43.31 -3.82
N MET A 175 -12.06 -44.08 -3.23
CA MET A 175 -13.23 -43.56 -2.53
C MET A 175 -12.83 -42.97 -1.16
N LEU A 176 -11.93 -43.61 -0.41
CA LEU A 176 -11.34 -43.03 0.80
C LEU A 176 -10.47 -41.82 0.48
N ALA A 177 -9.68 -41.90 -0.59
CA ALA A 177 -8.87 -40.82 -1.14
C ALA A 177 -9.71 -39.59 -1.55
N SER A 178 -10.95 -39.80 -1.98
CA SER A 178 -11.88 -38.71 -2.32
C SER A 178 -12.45 -38.02 -1.07
N MET A 179 -12.55 -38.72 0.06
CA MET A 179 -13.14 -38.25 1.31
C MET A 179 -12.11 -37.67 2.30
N LEU A 180 -10.88 -38.21 2.33
CA LEU A 180 -9.78 -37.73 3.16
C LEU A 180 -8.70 -37.12 2.27
N ARG A 181 -8.71 -35.78 2.17
CA ARG A 181 -7.62 -35.02 1.55
C ARG A 181 -6.82 -34.34 2.64
N LEU A 182 -5.58 -34.78 2.82
CA LEU A 182 -4.63 -34.07 3.68
C LEU A 182 -4.03 -32.90 2.88
N PRO A 183 -4.25 -31.65 3.30
CA PRO A 183 -3.69 -30.51 2.59
C PRO A 183 -2.17 -30.53 2.66
N ASP A 184 -1.52 -30.12 1.56
CA ASP A 184 -0.09 -29.86 1.56
C ASP A 184 0.18 -28.52 2.25
N LEU A 185 0.83 -28.56 3.41
CA LEU A 185 1.17 -27.37 4.20
C LEU A 185 2.23 -26.49 3.50
N THR A 186 2.91 -27.00 2.47
CA THR A 186 3.96 -26.29 1.73
C THR A 186 3.50 -25.77 0.37
N ALA A 187 2.36 -26.25 -0.15
CA ALA A 187 1.86 -25.88 -1.45
C ALA A 187 0.33 -25.74 -1.46
N THR A 188 -0.14 -24.49 -1.52
CA THR A 188 -1.56 -24.15 -1.56
C THR A 188 -2.29 -24.87 -2.69
N GLY A 189 -3.43 -25.49 -2.39
CA GLY A 189 -4.26 -26.20 -3.37
C GLY A 189 -3.72 -27.57 -3.77
N ARG A 190 -2.58 -28.00 -3.23
CA ARG A 190 -2.11 -29.38 -3.35
C ARG A 190 -2.55 -30.20 -2.16
N VAL A 191 -2.65 -31.49 -2.42
CA VAL A 191 -3.02 -32.50 -1.45
C VAL A 191 -1.77 -33.36 -1.23
N PHE A 192 -1.34 -33.48 0.03
CA PHE A 192 -0.24 -34.35 0.43
C PHE A 192 -0.64 -35.84 0.31
N TRP A 193 -1.89 -36.14 0.65
CA TRP A 193 -2.47 -37.47 0.50
C TRP A 193 -3.97 -37.42 0.15
N PRO A 194 -4.46 -38.23 -0.80
CA PRO A 194 -3.71 -39.19 -1.62
C PRO A 194 -2.75 -38.47 -2.58
N LYS A 195 -1.63 -39.12 -2.94
CA LYS A 195 -0.79 -38.59 -4.02
C LYS A 195 -1.62 -38.57 -5.31
N PRO A 196 -1.59 -37.47 -6.09
CA PRO A 196 -2.29 -37.37 -7.36
C PRO A 196 -1.78 -38.39 -8.39
#